data_AF-A0A846RTA4-F1
#
_entry.id   AF-A0A846RTA4-F1
#
_cell.length_a   1.000
_cell.length_b   1.000
_cell.length_c   1.000
_cell.angle_alpha   90.00
_cell.angle_beta   90.00
_cell.angle_gamma   90.00
#
_symmetry.space_group_name_H-M   'P 1'
#
loop_
_entity.id
_entity.type
_entity.pdbx_description
1 polymer ?
#
loop_
_entity_poly.entity_id
_entity_poly.type
_entity_poly.pdbx_seq_one_letter_code
_entity_poly.pdbx_strand_id
1 'polypeptide(L)' 'MSPTQQLASTSFSTLQRGQQVTLRHASGSVISGVLEDRSDDASVVWVRMDDGAGRRLIHSEDGYTVRG' A
#
# COMPACT_ATOMS: atom_id res chain seq x y z
N MET A 1 15.22 -1.44 27.00
CA MET A 1 14.51 -2.12 25.90
C MET A 1 13.88 -1.04 25.04
N SER A 2 14.22 -0.96 23.76
CA SER A 2 13.68 0.05 22.85
C SER A 2 12.21 -0.27 22.55
N PRO A 3 11.29 0.70 22.54
CA PRO A 3 9.91 0.43 22.16
C PRO A 3 9.90 0.09 20.67
N THR A 4 9.50 -1.13 20.34
CA THR A 4 9.18 -1.53 18.98
C THR A 4 8.09 -0.58 18.49
N GLN A 5 8.42 0.35 17.60
CA GLN A 5 7.44 1.18 16.93
C GLN A 5 6.53 0.26 16.12
N GLN A 6 5.44 -0.16 16.74
CA GLN A 6 4.33 -0.84 16.08
C GLN A 6 3.66 0.20 15.20
N LEU A 7 4.21 0.35 14.00
CA LEU A 7 3.72 1.27 12.98
C LEU A 7 2.29 0.87 12.67
N ALA A 8 1.35 1.75 13.00
CA ALA A 8 -0.06 1.57 12.69
C ALA A 8 -0.19 1.25 11.20
N SER A 9 -0.58 0.02 10.90
CA SER A 9 -0.87 -0.40 9.54
C SER A 9 -2.08 0.40 9.06
N THR A 10 -1.87 1.21 8.03
CA THR A 10 -2.96 1.99 7.43
C THR A 10 -3.85 1.04 6.61
N SER A 11 -5.15 1.03 6.91
CA SER A 11 -6.13 0.25 6.13
C SER A 11 -6.26 0.84 4.73
N PHE A 12 -6.53 0.00 3.72
CA PHE A 12 -6.80 0.50 2.37
C PHE A 12 -8.01 1.44 2.34
N SER A 13 -8.97 1.27 3.27
CA SER A 13 -10.16 2.11 3.38
C SER A 13 -9.87 3.60 3.59
N THR A 14 -8.70 3.95 4.15
CA THR A 14 -8.32 5.34 4.40
C THR A 14 -7.50 5.95 3.26
N LEU A 15 -7.14 5.17 2.23
CA LEU A 15 -6.31 5.65 1.13
C LEU A 15 -7.13 6.46 0.14
N GLN A 16 -6.51 7.54 -0.34
CA GLN A 16 -7.12 8.47 -1.28
C GLN A 16 -6.43 8.42 -2.64
N ARG A 17 -7.21 8.54 -3.71
CA ARG A 17 -6.67 8.65 -5.07
C ARG A 17 -5.70 9.84 -5.16
N GLY A 18 -4.55 9.61 -5.78
CA GLY A 18 -3.44 10.57 -5.88
C GLY A 18 -2.48 10.54 -4.70
N GLN A 19 -2.76 9.79 -3.63
CA GLN A 19 -1.87 9.68 -2.48
C GLN A 19 -0.59 8.91 -2.83
N GLN A 20 0.57 9.42 -2.39
CA GLN A 20 1.81 8.65 -2.42
C GLN A 20 1.75 7.54 -1.36
N VAL A 21 2.03 6.31 -1.76
CA VAL A 21 1.98 5.14 -0.88
C VAL A 21 3.27 4.33 -0.98
N THR A 22 3.68 3.76 0.15
CA THR A 22 4.68 2.70 0.20
C THR A 22 4.06 1.47 0.83
N LEU A 23 3.95 0.39 0.06
CA LEU A 23 3.46 -0.90 0.53
C LEU A 23 4.63 -1.84 0.80
N ARG A 24 4.64 -2.45 1.97
CA ARG A 24 5.66 -3.43 2.36
C ARG A 24 5.04 -4.79 2.63
N HIS A 25 5.50 -5.80 1.90
CA HIS A 25 5.13 -7.18 2.10
C HIS A 25 5.94 -7.79 3.26
N ALA A 26 5.36 -8.77 3.96
CA ALA A 26 6.04 -9.50 5.03
C ALA A 26 7.32 -10.22 4.56
N SER A 27 7.38 -10.65 3.30
CA SER A 27 8.58 -11.28 2.71
C SER A 27 9.72 -10.30 2.40
N GLY A 28 9.51 -8.99 2.58
CA GLY A 28 10.52 -7.95 2.33
C GLY A 28 10.37 -7.20 1.01
N SER A 29 9.43 -7.57 0.14
CA SER A 29 9.10 -6.78 -1.05
C SER A 29 8.57 -5.40 -0.68
N VAL A 30 9.01 -4.37 -1.41
CA VAL A 30 8.54 -2.99 -1.26
C VAL A 30 8.02 -2.49 -2.60
N ILE A 31 6.85 -1.86 -2.57
CA ILE A 31 6.21 -1.20 -3.69
C ILE A 31 6.04 0.28 -3.31
N SER A 32 6.53 1.17 -4.15
CA SER A 32 6.33 2.62 -4.02
C SER A 32 5.65 3.16 -5.26
N GLY A 33 4.67 4.02 -5.04
CA GLY A 33 3.90 4.60 -6.13
C GLY A 33 2.79 5.53 -5.66
N VAL A 34 1.96 5.92 -6.62
CA VAL A 34 0.77 6.74 -6.39
C VAL A 34 -0.46 5.85 -6.44
N LEU A 35 -1.34 5.97 -5.44
CA LEU A 35 -2.65 5.32 -5.46
C LEU A 35 -3.47 5.89 -6.60
N GLU A 36 -3.81 5.06 -7.58
CA GLU A 36 -4.59 5.48 -8.73
C GLU A 36 -6.08 5.22 -8.54
N ASP A 37 -6.42 4.11 -7.89
CA ASP A 37 -7.81 3.80 -7.58
C ASP A 37 -7.92 2.80 -6.41
N ARG A 38 -9.13 2.68 -5.87
CA ARG A 38 -9.50 1.73 -4.82
C ARG A 38 -10.88 1.18 -5.11
N SER A 39 -11.10 -0.12 -4.89
CA SER A 39 -12.44 -0.71 -4.97
C SER A 39 -13.34 -0.13 -3.86
N ASP A 40 -14.64 -0.06 -4.09
CA ASP A 40 -15.59 0.54 -3.14
C ASP A 40 -15.49 -0.08 -1.73
N ASP A 41 -15.34 -1.42 -1.68
CA ASP A 41 -15.19 -2.24 -0.48
C ASP A 41 -13.77 -2.21 0.14
N ALA A 42 -12.83 -1.49 -0.47
CA ALA A 42 -11.43 -1.40 -0.07
C ALA A 42 -10.65 -2.73 -0.09
N SER A 43 -11.16 -3.77 -0.74
CA SER A 43 -10.44 -5.04 -0.89
C SER A 43 -9.25 -4.94 -1.84
N VAL A 44 -9.30 -4.03 -2.82
CA VAL A 44 -8.28 -3.88 -3.85
C VAL A 44 -7.87 -2.43 -4.03
N VAL A 45 -6.57 -2.22 -4.26
CA VAL A 45 -6.01 -0.94 -4.70
C VAL A 45 -5.20 -1.09 -5.97
N TRP A 46 -5.17 -0.02 -6.76
CA TRP A 46 -4.31 0.10 -7.93
C TRP A 46 -3.25 1.16 -7.66
N VAL A 47 -1.99 0.79 -7.83
CA VAL A 47 -0.84 1.66 -7.62
C VAL A 47 -0.09 1.82 -8.92
N ARG A 48 0.09 3.06 -9.35
CA ARG A 48 1.01 3.40 -10.45
C ARG A 48 2.41 3.51 -9.86
N MET A 49 3.32 2.67 -10.34
CA MET A 49 4.66 2.49 -9.79
C MET A 49 5.57 3.67 -10.14
N ASP A 50 6.41 4.09 -9.19
CA ASP A 50 7.37 5.19 -9.40
C ASP A 50 8.52 4.82 -10.37
N ASP A 51 8.86 3.53 -10.45
CA ASP A 51 9.94 2.98 -11.27
C ASP A 51 9.59 2.85 -12.77
N GLY A 52 8.38 3.27 -13.16
CA GLY A 52 7.91 3.16 -14.53
C GLY A 52 7.45 1.75 -14.93
N ALA A 53 7.39 0.78 -14.01
CA ALA A 53 6.89 -0.57 -14.27
C ALA A 53 5.37 -0.65 -14.53
N GLY A 54 4.70 0.50 -14.72
CA GLY A 54 3.28 0.60 -15.01
C GLY A 54 2.43 0.59 -13.74
N ARG A 55 1.39 -0.24 -13.73
CA ARG A 55 0.40 -0.33 -12.66
C ARG A 55 0.41 -1.71 -12.04
N ARG A 56 0.26 -1.77 -10.72
CA ARG A 56 0.00 -3.01 -9.98
C ARG A 56 -1.35 -2.95 -9.28
N LEU A 57 -2.03 -4.09 -9.27
CA LEU A 57 -3.22 -4.37 -8.46
C LEU A 57 -2.74 -5.10 -7.20
N ILE A 58 -3.21 -4.66 -6.03
CA ILE A 58 -2.88 -5.28 -4.74
C ILE A 58 -4.17 -5.54 -3.98
N HIS A 59 -4.37 -6.78 -3.53
CA HIS A 59 -5.46 -7.17 -2.65
C HIS A 59 -5.06 -6.94 -1.18
N SER A 60 -6.02 -6.61 -0.33
CA SER A 60 -5.79 -6.34 1.10
C SER A 60 -5.23 -7.56 1.85
N GLU A 61 -5.52 -8.76 1.35
CA GLU A 61 -5.02 -10.03 1.89
C GLU A 61 -3.68 -10.48 1.30
N ASP A 62 -3.10 -9.72 0.34
CA ASP A 62 -1.79 -10.04 -0.24
C ASP A 62 -0.63 -9.87 0.76
N GLY A 63 -0.90 -9.54 2.03
CA GLY A 63 0.13 -9.45 3.07
C GLY A 63 0.94 -8.14 3.05
N TYR A 64 0.41 -7.11 2.37
CA TYR A 64 1.03 -5.79 2.35
C TYR A 64 0.54 -4.90 3.49
N THR A 65 1.48 -4.15 4.06
CA THR A 65 1.20 -3.07 5.01
C THR A 65 1.47 -1.73 4.35
N VAL A 66 0.57 -0.76 4.51
CA VAL A 66 0.69 0.56 3.89
C VAL A 66 1.30 1.55 4.87
N ARG A 67 2.24 2.33 4.35
CA ARG A 67 2.67 3.60 4.92
C ARG A 67 2.31 4.72 3.94
N GLY A 68 1.64 5.74 4.46
CA GLY A 68 1.30 6.99 3.79
C GLY A 68 1.97 8.14 4.49
#